data_AF-A0A235BAS3-F1
#
_entry.id   AF-A0A235BAS3-F1
#
_cell.length_a   1.000
_cell.length_b   1.000
_cell.length_c   1.000
_cell.angle_alpha   90.00
_cell.angle_beta   90.00
_cell.angle_gamma   90.00
#
_symmetry.space_group_name_H-M   'P 1'
#
loop_
_entity.id
_entity.type
_entity.pdbx_description
1 polymer ?
#
loop_
_entity_poly.entity_id
_entity_poly.type
_entity_poly.pdbx_seq_one_letter_code
_entity_poly.pdbx_strand_id
1 'polypeptide(L)'
;MEDYQHCRAAKEIMEAAFDSAYEGIIITDPEGRVTMLNETYARFLQVKVEEVIGRHVREVVENTRMHVVARTGNLEKMVRENRFREDLFYRINVVTLSVPPLRERVEDLPELSEHVLKELSREVGIFVQGIADEAMDILVRYHWPGNVRELKNVLERALHLTDGPAIRPEHLPFHLLQERRETGSPFALKEAVERETFRSALQAAGGNREQAIRLLGISQSGFYQKMKKYGLN
;
A
#
# COMPACT_ATOMS: atom_id res chain seq x y z
N MET A 1 12.20 3.42 -25.30
CA MET A 1 11.73 4.79 -25.64
C MET A 1 10.30 4.71 -26.18
N GLU A 2 9.97 3.66 -26.94
CA GLU A 2 8.61 3.30 -27.35
C GLU A 2 7.63 3.07 -26.18
N ASP A 3 8.02 2.37 -25.11
CA ASP A 3 7.09 2.10 -23.99
C ASP A 3 6.65 3.37 -23.24
N TYR A 4 7.55 4.35 -23.15
CA TYR A 4 7.22 5.66 -22.58
C TYR A 4 6.21 6.41 -23.46
N GLN A 5 6.34 6.29 -24.79
CA GLN A 5 5.38 6.88 -25.72
C GLN A 5 4.03 6.17 -25.68
N HIS A 6 4.01 4.84 -25.54
CA HIS A 6 2.78 4.07 -25.36
C HIS A 6 2.06 4.42 -24.07
N CYS A 7 2.76 4.48 -22.92
CA CYS A 7 2.14 4.89 -21.65
C CYS A 7 1.61 6.32 -21.71
N ARG A 8 2.33 7.23 -22.38
CA ARG A 8 1.88 8.61 -22.55
C ARG A 8 0.63 8.70 -23.42
N ALA A 9 0.61 8.01 -24.56
CA ALA A 9 -0.54 7.97 -25.45
C ALA A 9 -1.77 7.36 -24.75
N ALA A 10 -1.58 6.26 -24.00
CA ALA A 10 -2.64 5.65 -23.21
C ALA A 10 -3.19 6.60 -22.15
N LYS A 11 -2.32 7.35 -21.47
CA LYS A 11 -2.71 8.38 -20.51
C LYS A 11 -3.53 9.50 -21.17
N GLU A 12 -3.06 10.06 -22.29
CA GLU A 12 -3.76 11.13 -23.02
C GLU A 12 -5.14 10.68 -23.52
N ILE A 13 -5.26 9.43 -23.98
CA ILE A 13 -6.55 8.83 -24.36
C ILE A 13 -7.47 8.69 -23.14
N MET A 14 -6.96 8.22 -21.99
CA MET A 14 -7.75 8.10 -20.77
C MET A 14 -8.22 9.46 -20.25
N GLU A 15 -7.37 10.48 -20.26
CA GLU A 15 -7.74 11.85 -19.87
C GLU A 15 -8.84 12.39 -20.79
N ALA A 16 -8.69 12.23 -22.11
CA ALA A 16 -9.72 12.63 -23.07
C ALA A 16 -11.03 11.86 -22.88
N ALA A 17 -10.98 10.55 -22.59
CA ALA A 17 -12.17 9.74 -22.31
C ALA A 17 -12.85 10.16 -21.00
N PHE A 18 -12.06 10.49 -19.96
CA PHE A 18 -12.54 10.97 -18.67
C PHE A 18 -13.29 12.30 -18.79
N ASP A 19 -12.73 13.25 -19.55
CA ASP A 19 -13.33 14.58 -19.72
C ASP A 19 -14.48 14.62 -20.74
N SER A 20 -14.47 13.72 -21.73
CA SER A 20 -15.56 13.59 -22.70
C SER A 20 -16.79 12.84 -22.16
N ALA A 21 -16.70 12.25 -20.96
CA ALA A 21 -17.83 11.59 -20.34
C ALA A 21 -18.98 12.59 -20.08
N TYR A 22 -20.19 12.20 -20.50
CA TYR A 22 -21.43 12.95 -20.24
C TYR A 22 -21.84 12.92 -18.77
N GLU A 23 -21.37 11.92 -18.01
CA GLU A 23 -21.61 11.82 -16.58
C GLU A 23 -20.56 12.62 -15.79
N GLY A 24 -20.96 13.11 -14.63
CA GLY A 24 -20.03 13.74 -13.71
C GLY A 24 -19.17 12.69 -13.01
N ILE A 25 -17.85 12.80 -13.15
CA ILE A 25 -16.89 11.85 -12.54
C ILE A 25 -16.03 12.60 -11.53
N ILE A 26 -15.91 12.01 -10.34
CA ILE A 26 -14.99 12.44 -9.28
C ILE A 26 -14.26 11.22 -8.74
N ILE A 27 -12.96 11.36 -8.51
CA ILE A 27 -12.12 10.31 -7.94
C ILE A 27 -11.52 10.85 -6.65
N THR A 28 -11.51 10.02 -5.61
CA THR A 28 -10.95 10.37 -4.31
C THR A 28 -9.96 9.32 -3.83
N ASP A 29 -8.96 9.74 -3.07
CA ASP A 29 -8.10 8.83 -2.30
C ASP A 29 -8.86 8.19 -1.10
N PRO A 30 -8.27 7.20 -0.40
CA PRO A 30 -8.85 6.58 0.79
C PRO A 30 -9.11 7.54 1.96
N GLU A 31 -8.39 8.66 1.99
CA GLU A 31 -8.55 9.74 2.96
C GLU A 31 -9.73 10.65 2.61
N GLY A 32 -10.27 10.55 1.39
CA GLY A 32 -11.39 11.34 0.89
C GLY A 32 -10.99 12.62 0.18
N ARG A 33 -9.72 12.80 -0.17
CA ARG A 33 -9.26 13.95 -0.96
C ARG A 33 -9.54 13.73 -2.43
N VAL A 34 -10.02 14.75 -3.12
CA VAL A 34 -10.28 14.68 -4.55
C VAL A 34 -8.96 14.63 -5.31
N THR A 35 -8.78 13.58 -6.11
CA THR A 35 -7.60 13.39 -6.96
C THR A 35 -7.88 13.72 -8.41
N MET A 36 -9.11 13.54 -8.87
CA MET A 36 -9.56 13.93 -10.21
C MET A 36 -11.03 14.36 -10.18
N LEU A 37 -11.38 15.30 -11.05
CA LEU A 37 -12.74 15.77 -11.29
C LEU A 37 -12.85 16.08 -12.78
N ASN A 38 -13.83 15.51 -13.49
CA ASN A 38 -13.98 15.81 -14.90
C ASN A 38 -14.67 17.16 -15.13
N GLU A 39 -14.42 17.74 -16.29
CA GLU A 39 -14.98 19.04 -16.69
C GLU A 39 -16.51 19.08 -16.63
N THR A 40 -17.16 17.97 -16.97
CA THR A 40 -18.63 17.85 -16.89
C THR A 40 -19.13 18.02 -15.46
N TYR A 41 -18.49 17.39 -14.48
CA TYR A 41 -18.92 17.52 -13.09
C TYR A 41 -18.53 18.86 -12.47
N ALA A 42 -17.37 19.41 -12.85
CA ALA A 42 -16.94 20.75 -12.43
C ALA A 42 -17.97 21.81 -12.83
N ARG A 43 -18.46 21.77 -14.08
CA ARG A 43 -19.55 22.65 -14.56
C ARG A 43 -20.85 22.46 -13.78
N PHE A 44 -21.23 21.22 -13.48
CA PHE A 44 -22.45 20.93 -12.71
C PHE A 44 -22.37 21.46 -11.28
N LEU A 45 -21.23 21.28 -10.62
CA LEU A 45 -20.97 21.75 -9.26
C LEU A 45 -20.66 23.26 -9.18
N GLN A 46 -20.50 23.94 -10.32
CA GLN A 46 -20.11 25.35 -10.42
C GLN A 46 -18.77 25.67 -9.73
N VAL A 47 -17.81 24.76 -9.88
CA VAL A 47 -16.45 24.87 -9.33
C VAL A 47 -15.42 24.70 -10.44
N LYS A 48 -14.20 25.17 -10.22
CA LYS A 48 -13.07 24.84 -11.10
C LYS A 48 -12.39 23.57 -10.62
N VAL A 49 -11.86 22.77 -11.55
CA VAL A 49 -11.15 21.53 -11.23
C VAL A 49 -9.98 21.83 -10.29
N GLU A 50 -9.18 22.85 -10.59
CA GLU A 50 -7.97 23.20 -9.83
C GLU A 50 -8.27 23.67 -8.40
N GLU A 51 -9.45 24.24 -8.16
CA GLU A 51 -9.90 24.69 -6.84
C GLU A 51 -10.35 23.51 -5.96
N VAL A 52 -10.59 22.35 -6.56
CA VAL A 52 -11.14 21.17 -5.90
C VAL A 52 -10.08 20.10 -5.65
N ILE A 53 -9.10 19.94 -6.55
CA ILE A 53 -8.02 18.97 -6.37
C ILE A 53 -7.35 19.15 -5.00
N GLY A 54 -7.21 18.04 -4.25
CA GLY A 54 -6.62 18.00 -2.91
C GLY A 54 -7.56 18.35 -1.76
N ARG A 55 -8.73 18.95 -2.02
CA ARG A 55 -9.76 19.22 -1.00
C ARG A 55 -10.48 17.95 -0.59
N HIS A 56 -11.02 17.95 0.62
CA HIS A 56 -11.82 16.82 1.07
C HIS A 56 -13.17 16.81 0.33
N VAL A 57 -13.59 15.65 -0.17
CA VAL A 57 -14.77 15.49 -1.04
C VAL A 57 -16.07 15.99 -0.40
N ARG A 58 -16.16 16.02 0.93
CA ARG A 58 -17.32 16.59 1.65
C ARG A 58 -17.45 18.11 1.53
N GLU A 59 -16.38 18.80 1.17
CA GLU A 59 -16.40 20.25 0.91
C GLU A 59 -16.80 20.58 -0.53
N VAL A 60 -16.91 19.54 -1.37
CA VAL A 60 -17.12 19.64 -2.82
C VAL A 60 -18.50 19.10 -3.17
N VAL A 61 -18.84 17.93 -2.61
CA VAL A 61 -20.12 17.26 -2.79
C VAL A 61 -20.74 17.06 -1.42
N GLU A 62 -21.82 17.79 -1.13
CA GLU A 62 -22.54 17.67 0.13
C GLU A 62 -23.14 16.28 0.30
N ASN A 63 -23.21 15.81 1.55
CA ASN A 63 -23.77 14.50 1.92
C ASN A 63 -23.14 13.28 1.24
N THR A 64 -21.99 13.44 0.57
CA THR A 64 -21.24 12.34 -0.01
C THR A 64 -20.71 11.38 1.05
N ARG A 65 -20.70 10.08 0.70
CA ARG A 65 -20.09 9.02 1.50
C ARG A 65 -18.85 8.41 0.82
N MET A 66 -18.33 9.02 -0.26
CA MET A 66 -17.19 8.51 -1.04
C MET A 66 -15.95 8.21 -0.18
N HIS A 67 -15.56 9.13 0.70
CA HIS A 67 -14.46 8.95 1.66
C HIS A 67 -14.63 7.75 2.61
N VAL A 68 -15.88 7.37 2.95
CA VAL A 68 -16.16 6.18 3.77
C VAL A 68 -15.97 4.90 2.94
N VAL A 69 -16.45 4.93 1.70
CA VAL A 69 -16.34 3.82 0.74
C VAL A 69 -14.86 3.55 0.43
N ALA A 70 -14.11 4.59 0.06
CA ALA A 70 -12.71 4.50 -0.36
C ALA A 70 -11.80 3.91 0.74
N ARG A 71 -12.10 4.20 2.02
CA ARG A 71 -11.34 3.69 3.16
C ARG A 71 -11.61 2.23 3.50
N THR A 72 -12.86 1.80 3.31
CA THR A 72 -13.32 0.51 3.84
C THR A 72 -13.31 -0.60 2.79
N GLY A 73 -13.47 -0.25 1.51
CA GLY A 73 -13.38 -1.18 0.38
C GLY A 73 -14.44 -2.29 0.36
N ASN A 74 -15.36 -2.35 1.33
CA ASN A 74 -16.40 -3.37 1.43
C ASN A 74 -17.70 -2.74 1.96
N LEU A 75 -18.49 -2.20 1.02
CA LEU A 75 -19.76 -1.57 1.32
C LEU A 75 -20.79 -2.54 1.89
N GLU A 76 -20.85 -3.76 1.36
CA GLU A 76 -21.77 -4.81 1.81
C GLU A 76 -21.58 -5.15 3.29
N LYS A 77 -20.32 -5.25 3.74
CA LYS A 77 -20.00 -5.45 5.16
C LYS A 77 -20.48 -4.28 6.01
N MET A 78 -20.31 -3.04 5.55
CA MET A 78 -20.78 -1.88 6.30
C MET A 78 -22.30 -1.76 6.38
N VAL A 79 -23.03 -2.19 5.35
CA VAL A 79 -24.49 -2.28 5.39
C VAL A 79 -24.90 -3.33 6.43
N ARG A 80 -24.30 -4.53 6.40
CA ARG A 80 -24.54 -5.58 7.42
C ARG A 80 -24.22 -5.14 8.85
N GLU A 81 -23.20 -4.31 9.04
CA GLU A 81 -22.79 -3.75 10.34
C GLU A 81 -23.59 -2.51 10.76
N ASN A 82 -24.63 -2.09 10.02
CA ASN A 82 -25.40 -0.85 10.26
C ASN A 82 -24.55 0.44 10.25
N ARG A 83 -23.39 0.42 9.59
CA ARG A 83 -22.47 1.57 9.46
C ARG A 83 -22.70 2.35 8.17
N PHE A 84 -23.45 1.78 7.22
CA PHE A 84 -23.82 2.40 5.96
C PHE A 84 -25.29 2.19 5.67
N ARG A 85 -25.96 3.22 5.12
CA ARG A 85 -27.39 3.11 4.82
C ARG A 85 -27.63 2.25 3.58
N GLU A 86 -28.58 1.34 3.68
CA GLU A 86 -28.92 0.39 2.62
C GLU A 86 -29.49 1.08 1.38
N ASP A 87 -30.31 2.12 1.54
CA ASP A 87 -30.86 2.92 0.44
C ASP A 87 -29.76 3.60 -0.41
N LEU A 88 -28.70 4.08 0.23
CA LEU A 88 -27.54 4.63 -0.46
C LEU A 88 -26.69 3.55 -1.12
N PHE A 89 -26.61 2.35 -0.55
CA PHE A 89 -25.86 1.25 -1.14
C PHE A 89 -26.44 0.86 -2.51
N TYR A 90 -27.77 0.78 -2.62
CA TYR A 90 -28.44 0.45 -3.88
C TYR A 90 -28.53 1.61 -4.89
N ARG A 91 -28.38 2.87 -4.43
CA ARG A 91 -28.40 4.06 -5.31
C ARG A 91 -27.04 4.43 -5.87
N ILE A 92 -25.95 4.04 -5.23
CA ILE A 92 -24.63 4.10 -5.86
C ILE A 92 -24.66 3.01 -6.93
N ASN A 93 -24.49 3.39 -8.20
CA ASN A 93 -24.35 2.44 -9.29
C ASN A 93 -22.97 1.74 -9.14
N VAL A 94 -22.84 0.85 -8.14
CA VAL A 94 -21.58 0.25 -7.72
C VAL A 94 -21.19 -0.81 -8.75
N VAL A 95 -20.45 -0.40 -9.77
CA VAL A 95 -19.56 -1.34 -10.46
C VAL A 95 -18.33 -1.50 -9.56
N THR A 96 -18.23 -2.64 -8.85
CA THR A 96 -17.04 -2.95 -8.05
C THR A 96 -15.95 -3.45 -9.00
N LEU A 97 -14.94 -2.62 -9.27
CA LEU A 97 -13.71 -3.08 -9.91
C LEU A 97 -12.79 -3.64 -8.83
N SER A 98 -12.74 -4.97 -8.74
CA SER A 98 -11.80 -5.67 -7.86
C SER A 98 -10.43 -5.71 -8.54
N VAL A 99 -9.44 -5.03 -7.96
CA VAL A 99 -8.04 -5.18 -8.40
C VAL A 99 -7.54 -6.51 -7.85
N PRO A 100 -7.15 -7.48 -8.70
CA PRO A 100 -6.66 -8.76 -8.22
C PRO A 100 -5.37 -8.55 -7.40
N PRO A 101 -5.20 -9.31 -6.32
CA PRO A 101 -3.94 -9.34 -5.56
C PRO A 101 -2.80 -9.83 -6.46
N LEU A 102 -1.57 -9.48 -6.09
CA LEU A 102 -0.40 -9.76 -6.95
C LEU A 102 -0.15 -11.26 -7.15
N ARG A 103 -0.57 -12.10 -6.19
CA ARG A 103 -0.54 -13.57 -6.29
C ARG A 103 -1.39 -14.16 -7.42
N GLU A 104 -2.40 -13.44 -7.89
CA GLU A 104 -3.28 -13.87 -9.00
C GLU A 104 -2.74 -13.44 -10.37
N ARG A 105 -1.60 -12.74 -10.40
CA ARG A 105 -0.93 -12.22 -11.60
C ARG A 105 0.58 -12.19 -11.44
N VAL A 106 1.13 -13.27 -10.89
CA VAL A 106 2.58 -13.38 -10.67
C VAL A 106 3.36 -13.42 -11.99
N GLU A 107 2.71 -13.70 -13.11
CA GLU A 107 3.36 -13.63 -14.44
C GLU A 107 3.78 -12.21 -14.81
N ASP A 108 3.07 -11.19 -14.30
CA ASP A 108 3.35 -9.77 -14.55
C ASP A 108 4.51 -9.23 -13.68
N LEU A 109 4.96 -10.00 -12.67
CA LEU A 109 5.94 -9.53 -11.69
C LEU A 109 7.26 -9.03 -12.28
N PRO A 110 7.87 -9.68 -13.28
CA PRO A 110 9.14 -9.21 -13.84
C PRO A 110 9.03 -7.79 -14.40
N GLU A 111 8.03 -7.56 -15.27
CA GLU A 111 7.79 -6.25 -15.90
C GLU A 111 7.36 -5.20 -14.86
N LEU A 112 6.46 -5.58 -13.95
CA LEU A 112 5.99 -4.71 -12.88
C LEU A 112 7.14 -4.29 -11.95
N SER A 113 8.02 -5.23 -11.58
CA SER A 113 9.15 -4.96 -10.70
C SER A 113 10.17 -4.05 -11.36
N GLU A 114 10.44 -4.22 -12.66
CA GLU A 114 11.31 -3.31 -13.40
C GLU A 114 10.75 -1.89 -13.41
N HIS A 115 9.45 -1.74 -13.69
CA HIS A 115 8.79 -0.44 -13.72
C HIS A 115 8.85 0.26 -12.35
N VAL A 116 8.44 -0.45 -11.29
CA VAL A 116 8.42 0.07 -9.91
C VAL A 116 9.83 0.40 -9.43
N LEU A 117 10.83 -0.43 -9.76
CA LEU A 117 12.22 -0.18 -9.40
C LEU A 117 12.75 1.09 -10.06
N LYS A 118 12.43 1.31 -11.34
CA LYS A 118 12.83 2.51 -12.08
C LYS A 118 12.21 3.79 -11.51
N GLU A 119 10.96 3.71 -11.07
CA GLU A 119 10.28 4.82 -10.37
C GLU A 119 10.95 5.10 -9.02
N LEU A 120 11.14 4.06 -8.20
CA LEU A 120 11.78 4.15 -6.88
C LEU A 120 13.21 4.68 -6.96
N SER A 121 14.02 4.23 -7.93
CA SER A 121 15.38 4.72 -8.11
C SER A 121 15.45 6.23 -8.35
N ARG A 122 14.45 6.80 -9.03
CA ARG A 122 14.36 8.25 -9.24
C ARG A 122 13.90 8.98 -7.98
N GLU A 123 12.98 8.39 -7.22
CA GLU A 123 12.43 8.96 -5.98
C GLU A 123 13.48 8.97 -4.84
N VAL A 124 14.22 7.87 -4.70
CA VAL A 124 15.22 7.64 -3.63
C VAL A 124 16.61 8.13 -4.00
N GLY A 125 16.94 8.19 -5.31
CA GLY A 125 18.27 8.57 -5.80
C GLY A 125 19.32 7.45 -5.80
N ILE A 126 18.90 6.20 -5.58
CA ILE A 126 19.76 5.01 -5.64
C ILE A 126 19.46 4.26 -6.94
N PHE A 127 20.46 4.05 -7.78
CA PHE A 127 20.30 3.41 -9.08
C PHE A 127 20.93 2.01 -9.10
N VAL A 128 20.14 1.04 -9.54
CA VAL A 128 20.58 -0.34 -9.79
C VAL A 128 20.26 -0.69 -11.25
N GLN A 129 21.04 -1.62 -11.82
CA GLN A 129 20.83 -2.15 -13.17
C GLN A 129 19.60 -3.06 -13.25
N GLY A 130 19.16 -3.64 -12.13
CA GLY A 130 17.97 -4.48 -12.07
C GLY A 130 17.91 -5.38 -10.83
N ILE A 131 17.11 -6.43 -10.94
CA ILE A 131 16.94 -7.48 -9.94
C ILE A 131 17.63 -8.73 -10.51
N ALA A 132 18.49 -9.38 -9.73
CA ALA A 132 19.14 -10.63 -10.14
C ALA A 132 18.10 -11.75 -10.29
N ASP A 133 18.32 -12.69 -11.21
CA ASP A 133 17.38 -13.79 -11.50
C ASP A 133 17.02 -14.58 -10.24
N GLU A 134 17.98 -14.83 -9.34
CA GLU A 134 17.73 -15.57 -8.10
C GLU A 134 16.85 -14.78 -7.11
N ALA A 135 16.91 -13.45 -7.14
CA ALA A 135 16.02 -12.59 -6.37
C ALA A 135 14.63 -12.54 -6.99
N MET A 136 14.55 -12.49 -8.32
CA MET A 136 13.27 -12.53 -9.06
C MET A 136 12.52 -13.84 -8.80
N ASP A 137 13.23 -14.98 -8.81
CA ASP A 137 12.66 -16.29 -8.47
C ASP A 137 12.01 -16.31 -7.08
N ILE A 138 12.58 -15.59 -6.12
CA ILE A 138 12.04 -15.47 -4.76
C ILE A 138 10.78 -14.60 -4.77
N LEU A 139 10.79 -13.49 -5.51
CA LEU A 139 9.62 -12.62 -5.66
C LEU A 139 8.46 -13.37 -6.31
N VAL A 140 8.70 -14.13 -7.39
CA VAL A 140 7.65 -14.86 -8.12
C VAL A 140 7.02 -15.97 -7.26
N ARG A 141 7.80 -16.63 -6.41
CA ARG A 141 7.33 -17.74 -5.57
C ARG A 141 6.62 -17.28 -4.29
N TYR A 142 6.76 -16.00 -3.92
CA TYR A 142 6.17 -15.49 -2.71
C TYR A 142 4.64 -15.41 -2.81
N HIS A 143 3.95 -15.71 -1.72
CA HIS A 143 2.47 -15.80 -1.71
C HIS A 143 1.73 -14.45 -1.87
N TRP A 144 2.44 -13.32 -1.86
CA TRP A 144 1.93 -11.93 -1.99
C TRP A 144 0.56 -11.69 -1.33
N PRO A 145 0.51 -11.46 0.00
CA PRO A 145 -0.75 -11.17 0.70
C PRO A 145 -1.35 -9.81 0.29
N GLY A 146 -0.53 -8.88 -0.14
CA GLY A 146 -0.88 -7.54 -0.60
C GLY A 146 -0.93 -7.39 -2.13
N ASN A 147 -0.99 -6.13 -2.55
CA ASN A 147 -1.00 -5.72 -3.95
C ASN A 147 0.37 -5.10 -4.33
N VAL A 148 0.41 -4.34 -5.43
CA VAL A 148 1.62 -3.63 -5.91
C VAL A 148 2.29 -2.75 -4.84
N ARG A 149 1.54 -2.27 -3.84
CA ARG A 149 2.10 -1.50 -2.72
C ARG A 149 3.07 -2.33 -1.87
N GLU A 150 2.78 -3.61 -1.67
CA GLU A 150 3.70 -4.49 -0.95
C GLU A 150 4.98 -4.72 -1.74
N LEU A 151 4.87 -4.93 -3.05
CA LEU A 151 6.02 -5.02 -3.96
C LEU A 151 6.87 -3.75 -3.90
N LYS A 152 6.25 -2.56 -3.96
CA LYS A 152 6.94 -1.27 -3.83
C LYS A 152 7.75 -1.21 -2.52
N ASN A 153 7.14 -1.58 -1.39
CA ASN A 153 7.81 -1.57 -0.08
C ASN A 153 8.99 -2.58 -0.01
N VAL A 154 8.82 -3.77 -0.58
CA VAL A 154 9.87 -4.79 -0.65
C VAL A 154 11.06 -4.28 -1.47
N LEU A 155 10.80 -3.73 -2.65
CA LEU A 155 11.83 -3.20 -3.54
C LEU A 155 12.50 -1.96 -2.98
N GLU A 156 11.75 -1.04 -2.37
CA GLU A 156 12.30 0.16 -1.71
C GLU A 156 13.27 -0.22 -0.58
N ARG A 157 12.88 -1.18 0.25
CA ARG A 157 13.77 -1.69 1.31
C ARG A 157 15.00 -2.37 0.73
N ALA A 158 14.83 -3.20 -0.30
CA ALA A 158 15.95 -3.88 -0.95
C ALA A 158 16.92 -2.88 -1.59
N LEU A 159 16.40 -1.79 -2.18
CA LEU A 159 17.19 -0.73 -2.78
C LEU A 159 18.08 -0.03 -1.74
N HIS A 160 17.54 0.30 -0.56
CA HIS A 160 18.32 0.89 0.54
C HIS A 160 19.41 -0.03 1.09
N LEU A 161 19.24 -1.34 0.97
CA LEU A 161 20.20 -2.35 1.44
C LEU A 161 21.20 -2.78 0.35
N THR A 162 20.98 -2.33 -0.89
CA THR A 162 21.83 -2.70 -2.03
C THR A 162 23.06 -1.81 -2.07
N ASP A 163 24.23 -2.43 -2.09
CA ASP A 163 25.55 -1.79 -2.21
C ASP A 163 26.20 -2.06 -3.59
N GLY A 164 25.52 -2.82 -4.46
CA GLY A 164 26.02 -3.25 -5.76
C GLY A 164 25.11 -2.87 -6.95
N PRO A 165 25.42 -3.37 -8.16
CA PRO A 165 24.70 -3.01 -9.38
C PRO A 165 23.31 -3.65 -9.47
N ALA A 166 22.93 -4.59 -8.61
CA ALA A 166 21.65 -5.29 -8.69
C ALA A 166 21.12 -5.68 -7.31
N ILE A 167 19.79 -5.78 -7.20
CA ILE A 167 19.13 -6.36 -6.04
C ILE A 167 19.33 -7.87 -6.05
N ARG A 168 19.92 -8.41 -4.99
CA ARG A 168 20.21 -9.84 -4.80
C ARG A 168 19.34 -10.41 -3.67
N PRO A 169 19.25 -11.75 -3.51
CA PRO A 169 18.48 -12.37 -2.43
C PRO A 169 18.80 -11.83 -1.03
N GLU A 170 20.05 -11.43 -0.80
CA GLU A 170 20.57 -10.90 0.46
C GLU A 170 19.93 -9.55 0.84
N HIS A 171 19.49 -8.77 -0.16
CA HIS A 171 18.86 -7.47 0.03
C HIS A 171 17.35 -7.59 0.25
N LEU A 172 16.75 -8.73 -0.11
CA LEU A 172 15.32 -8.97 0.09
C LEU A 172 14.99 -9.14 1.57
N PRO A 173 13.80 -8.70 2.02
CA PRO A 173 13.46 -8.82 3.43
C PRO A 173 13.27 -10.30 3.82
N PHE A 174 13.69 -10.64 5.04
CA PHE A 174 13.85 -12.01 5.53
C PHE A 174 12.60 -12.91 5.43
N HIS A 175 11.39 -12.33 5.54
CA HIS A 175 10.14 -13.07 5.38
C HIS A 175 9.94 -13.67 3.97
N LEU A 176 10.48 -13.07 2.91
CA LEU A 176 10.45 -13.65 1.55
C LEU A 176 11.40 -14.84 1.43
N LEU A 177 12.49 -14.86 2.20
CA LEU A 177 13.50 -15.90 2.17
C LEU A 177 13.09 -17.17 2.93
N GLN A 178 12.10 -17.07 3.84
CA GLN A 178 11.69 -18.18 4.72
C GLN A 178 10.73 -19.18 4.08
N GLU A 179 9.99 -18.85 3.02
CA GLU A 179 9.09 -19.82 2.35
C GLU A 179 9.83 -21.01 1.73
N ARG A 180 11.16 -20.88 1.52
CA ARG A 180 12.01 -22.01 1.10
C ARG A 180 12.23 -23.08 2.17
N ARG A 181 11.87 -22.84 3.44
CA ARG A 181 12.16 -23.73 4.57
C ARG A 181 10.89 -24.15 5.33
N GLU A 182 10.11 -24.99 4.67
CA GLU A 182 9.20 -26.02 5.20
C GLU A 182 8.03 -25.64 6.14
N THR A 183 6.94 -26.39 5.93
CA THR A 183 5.87 -26.77 6.87
C THR A 183 6.26 -26.63 8.35
N GLY A 184 5.72 -25.61 9.01
CA GLY A 184 5.93 -25.34 10.45
C GLY A 184 6.63 -24.00 10.69
N SER A 185 5.86 -22.90 10.61
CA SER A 185 6.38 -21.52 10.60
C SER A 185 7.35 -21.17 11.75
N PRO A 186 8.63 -20.85 11.45
CA PRO A 186 9.57 -20.25 12.40
C PRO A 186 9.25 -18.79 12.72
N PHE A 187 8.38 -18.13 11.95
CA PHE A 187 7.95 -16.75 12.19
C PHE A 187 7.07 -16.66 13.44
N ALA A 188 6.18 -17.64 13.64
CA ALA A 188 5.41 -17.79 14.87
C ALA A 188 6.32 -18.02 16.08
N LEU A 189 7.39 -18.80 15.91
CA LEU A 189 8.35 -19.07 16.98
C LEU A 189 9.25 -17.85 17.27
N LYS A 190 9.70 -17.12 16.25
CA LYS A 190 10.53 -15.92 16.43
C LYS A 190 9.73 -14.76 17.00
N GLU A 191 8.49 -14.58 16.58
CA GLU A 191 7.59 -13.59 17.17
C GLU A 191 7.19 -13.97 18.59
N ALA A 192 7.01 -15.26 18.90
CA ALA A 192 6.81 -15.72 20.27
C ALA A 192 8.03 -15.48 21.16
N VAL A 193 9.24 -15.78 20.68
CA VAL A 193 10.50 -15.56 21.41
C VAL A 193 10.78 -14.07 21.59
N GLU A 194 10.57 -13.25 20.57
CA GLU A 194 10.76 -11.80 20.66
C GLU A 194 9.73 -11.16 21.60
N ARG A 195 8.47 -11.62 21.55
CA ARG A 195 7.41 -11.20 22.49
C ARG A 195 7.77 -11.59 23.93
N GLU A 196 8.25 -12.81 24.16
CA GLU A 196 8.63 -13.28 25.50
C GLU A 196 9.86 -12.54 26.04
N THR A 197 10.84 -12.24 25.18
CA THR A 197 12.03 -11.45 25.54
C THR A 197 11.63 -10.02 25.92
N PHE A 198 10.73 -9.40 25.15
CA PHE A 198 10.17 -8.08 25.45
C PHE A 198 9.39 -8.08 26.77
N ARG A 199 8.59 -9.12 27.03
CA ARG A 199 7.80 -9.28 28.25
C ARG A 199 8.69 -9.50 29.48
N SER A 200 9.73 -10.30 29.35
CA SER A 200 10.71 -10.56 30.41
C SER A 200 11.50 -9.30 30.77
N ALA A 201 11.89 -8.49 29.77
CA ALA A 201 12.57 -7.21 30.01
C ALA A 201 11.67 -6.19 30.73
N LEU A 202 10.37 -6.16 30.40
CA LEU A 202 9.39 -5.32 31.10
C LEU A 202 9.18 -5.75 32.56
N GLN A 203 9.14 -7.06 32.82
CA GLN A 203 9.03 -7.61 34.18
C GLN A 203 10.30 -7.34 35.00
N ALA A 204 11.48 -7.57 34.42
CA ALA A 204 12.77 -7.28 35.07
C ALA A 204 12.96 -5.78 35.36
N ALA A 205 12.38 -4.91 34.53
CA ALA A 205 12.37 -3.46 34.75
C ALA A 205 11.30 -2.99 35.75
N GLY A 206 10.45 -3.88 36.29
CA GLY A 206 9.45 -3.54 37.31
C GLY A 206 8.43 -2.49 36.88
N GLY A 207 8.16 -2.36 35.57
CA GLY A 207 7.29 -1.31 35.01
C GLY A 207 7.99 0.01 34.68
N ASN A 208 9.30 0.14 34.94
CA ASN A 208 10.07 1.30 34.52
C ASN A 208 10.44 1.20 33.02
N ARG A 209 9.69 1.94 32.19
CA ARG A 209 9.83 1.93 30.72
C ARG A 209 11.23 2.35 30.25
N GLU A 210 11.88 3.33 30.90
CA GLU A 210 13.24 3.74 30.53
C GLU A 210 14.28 2.66 30.80
N GLN A 211 14.10 1.91 31.89
CA GLN A 211 14.99 0.81 32.22
C GLN A 211 14.79 -0.38 31.27
N ALA A 212 13.54 -0.68 30.87
CA ALA A 212 13.25 -1.71 29.87
C ALA A 212 13.87 -1.36 28.50
N ILE A 213 13.82 -0.09 28.09
CA ILE A 213 14.44 0.41 26.85
C ILE A 213 15.96 0.20 26.88
N ARG A 214 16.61 0.52 28.01
CA ARG A 214 18.05 0.29 28.20
C ARG A 214 18.41 -1.20 28.18
N LEU A 215 17.63 -2.06 28.84
CA LEU A 215 17.85 -3.51 28.87
C LEU A 215 17.65 -4.16 27.49
N LEU A 216 16.71 -3.66 26.70
CA LEU A 216 16.43 -4.14 25.35
C LEU A 216 17.38 -3.57 24.29
N GLY A 217 18.11 -2.50 24.60
CA GLY A 217 19.03 -1.85 23.66
C GLY A 217 18.34 -1.23 22.44
N ILE A 218 17.07 -0.85 22.55
CA ILE A 218 16.27 -0.29 21.44
C ILE A 218 16.00 1.21 21.64
N SER A 219 15.64 1.92 20.57
CA SER A 219 15.22 3.32 20.66
C SER A 219 13.88 3.46 21.38
N GLN A 220 13.62 4.64 21.97
CA GLN A 220 12.32 4.94 22.60
C GLN A 220 11.15 4.77 21.61
N SER A 221 11.33 5.22 20.36
CA SER A 221 10.32 5.06 19.30
C SER A 221 10.06 3.59 18.96
N GLY A 222 11.11 2.77 18.85
CA GLY A 222 11.00 1.34 18.59
C GLY A 222 10.34 0.57 19.74
N PHE A 223 10.55 0.99 20.98
CA PHE A 223 9.90 0.44 22.15
C PHE A 223 8.38 0.67 22.13
N TYR A 224 7.92 1.91 21.90
CA TYR A 224 6.49 2.22 21.85
C TYR A 224 5.78 1.55 20.67
N GLN A 225 6.45 1.41 19.53
CA GLN A 225 5.91 0.64 18.39
C GLN A 225 5.73 -0.85 18.75
N LYS A 226 6.73 -1.48 19.39
CA LYS A 226 6.63 -2.88 19.84
C LYS A 226 5.58 -3.07 20.94
N MET A 227 5.46 -2.11 21.85
CA MET A 227 4.45 -2.12 22.91
C MET A 227 3.02 -2.10 22.33
N LYS A 228 2.78 -1.24 21.34
CA LYS A 228 1.51 -1.17 20.59
C LYS A 228 1.26 -2.43 19.76
N LYS A 229 2.29 -2.97 19.12
CA LYS A 229 2.22 -4.20 18.32
C LYS A 229 1.81 -5.42 19.17
N TYR A 230 2.31 -5.53 20.41
CA TYR A 230 2.05 -6.69 21.28
C TYR A 230 0.87 -6.52 22.24
N GLY A 231 0.16 -5.38 22.19
CA GLY A 231 -1.03 -5.13 23.00
C GLY A 231 -0.76 -5.00 24.51
N LEU A 232 0.44 -4.56 24.88
CA LEU A 232 0.88 -4.38 26.27
C LEU A 232 0.79 -2.90 26.64
N ASN A 233 -0.43 -2.35 26.79
CA ASN A 233 -0.66 -0.95 27.19
C ASN A 233 -0.65 -0.78 28.71
#